data_AF-A0A3A2ZI96-F1
#
_entry.id   AF-A0A3A2ZI96-F1
#
_cell.length_a   1.000
_cell.length_b   1.000
_cell.length_c   1.000
_cell.angle_alpha   90.00
_cell.angle_beta   90.00
_cell.angle_gamma   90.00
#
_symmetry.space_group_name_H-M   'P 1'
#
loop_
_entity.id
_entity.type
_entity.pdbx_description
1 polymer ?
#
loop_
_entity_poly.entity_id
_entity_poly.type
_entity_poly.pdbx_seq_one_letter_code
_entity_poly.pdbx_strand_id
1 'polypeptide(L)'
;MPERFFSFLKVDHDNFKENEKWKAFTDVFLRIADYGSDQSTTIDDIVSLLFKDGLITEDIGDQELDCIRYMVFSILGWQSMLYRPAAMKSDPEVFTIQDEQDGYRAQAYISLQQDICAGSRETLSEFLMGFGVPLASKNLCLSDNTDEQKASRSNWKSTPKNLMQTY
;
A
#
# COMPACT_ATOMS: atom_id res chain seq x y z
N MET A 1 -8.06 -10.38 10.88
CA MET A 1 -6.86 -10.91 10.21
C MET A 1 -7.21 -12.30 9.67
N PRO A 2 -6.89 -12.65 8.42
CA PRO A 2 -7.17 -13.97 7.87
C PRO A 2 -6.38 -15.09 8.56
N GLU A 3 -7.06 -16.14 9.04
CA GLU A 3 -6.41 -17.32 9.67
C GLU A 3 -5.39 -18.00 8.76
N ARG A 4 -5.63 -17.96 7.44
CA ARG A 4 -4.74 -18.51 6.41
C ARG A 4 -3.34 -17.88 6.43
N PHE A 5 -3.14 -16.70 7.02
CA PHE A 5 -1.78 -16.15 7.15
C PHE A 5 -0.89 -16.98 8.08
N PHE A 6 -1.47 -17.57 9.13
CA PHE A 6 -0.69 -18.38 10.08
C PHE A 6 -0.20 -19.70 9.50
N SER A 7 -0.79 -20.21 8.41
CA SER A 7 -0.35 -21.48 7.82
C SER A 7 0.98 -21.38 7.07
N PHE A 8 1.43 -20.17 6.74
CA PHE A 8 2.68 -19.94 6.03
C PHE A 8 3.86 -19.65 6.96
N LEU A 9 3.59 -19.39 8.24
CA LEU A 9 4.61 -19.01 9.20
C LEU A 9 5.37 -20.25 9.66
N LYS A 10 6.71 -20.17 9.67
CA LYS A 10 7.52 -21.21 10.32
C LYS A 10 7.36 -21.08 11.83
N VAL A 11 6.75 -22.09 12.45
CA VAL A 11 6.62 -22.23 13.90
C VAL A 11 7.30 -23.53 14.30
N ASP A 12 8.09 -23.52 15.39
CA ASP A 12 8.69 -24.75 15.91
C ASP A 12 7.58 -25.75 16.28
N HIS A 13 7.56 -26.90 15.61
CA HIS A 13 6.45 -27.86 15.64
C HIS A 13 6.23 -28.55 17.01
N ASP A 14 7.09 -28.31 18.00
CA ASP A 14 7.10 -29.07 19.25
C ASP A 14 6.17 -28.54 20.37
N ASN A 15 5.49 -27.39 20.19
CA ASN A 15 4.42 -26.98 21.12
C ASN A 15 3.43 -26.00 20.47
N PHE A 16 2.40 -26.53 19.82
CA PHE A 16 1.32 -25.78 19.17
C PHE A 16 0.48 -24.92 20.17
N LYS A 17 1.04 -23.81 20.66
CA LYS A 17 0.36 -22.84 21.51
C LYS A 17 0.06 -21.60 20.69
N GLU A 18 -1.15 -21.06 20.83
CA GLU A 18 -1.61 -19.85 20.15
C GLU A 18 -0.63 -18.68 20.29
N ASN A 19 0.05 -18.57 21.44
CA ASN A 19 1.11 -17.58 21.68
C ASN A 19 2.30 -17.69 20.71
N GLU A 20 2.68 -18.88 20.27
CA GLU A 20 3.80 -19.07 19.35
C GLU A 20 3.44 -18.62 17.94
N LYS A 21 2.19 -18.86 17.51
CA LYS A 21 1.67 -18.34 16.23
C LYS A 21 1.66 -16.82 16.20
N TRP A 22 1.20 -16.19 17.27
CA TRP A 22 1.19 -14.73 17.37
C TRP A 22 2.60 -14.15 17.44
N LYS A 23 3.53 -14.83 18.10
CA LYS A 23 4.94 -14.44 18.10
C LYS A 23 5.53 -14.50 16.69
N ALA A 24 5.35 -15.61 15.99
CA ALA A 24 5.83 -15.76 14.61
C ALA A 24 5.21 -14.69 13.68
N PHE A 25 3.91 -14.42 13.83
CA PHE A 25 3.26 -13.35 13.07
C PHE A 25 3.83 -11.97 13.41
N THR A 26 4.07 -11.69 14.69
CA THR A 26 4.67 -10.43 15.12
C THR A 26 6.07 -10.25 14.54
N ASP A 27 6.88 -11.31 14.49
CA ASP A 27 8.21 -11.27 13.89
C ASP A 27 8.12 -10.96 12.39
N VAL A 28 7.22 -11.62 11.66
CA VAL A 28 6.95 -11.34 10.24
C VAL A 28 6.46 -9.91 10.03
N PHE A 29 5.52 -9.47 10.86
CA PHE A 29 4.96 -8.12 10.82
C PHE A 29 6.09 -7.08 10.95
N LEU A 30 6.92 -7.19 11.98
CA LEU A 30 8.03 -6.27 12.21
C LEU A 30 9.04 -6.28 11.05
N ARG A 31 9.40 -7.46 10.53
CA ARG A 31 10.35 -7.55 9.42
C ARG A 31 9.85 -6.95 8.11
N ILE A 32 8.55 -7.10 7.82
CA ILE A 32 7.96 -6.43 6.65
C ILE A 32 8.07 -4.90 6.78
N ALA A 33 7.93 -4.34 7.98
CA ALA A 33 8.11 -2.90 8.19
C ALA A 33 9.54 -2.46 7.86
N ASP A 34 10.53 -3.24 8.28
CA ASP A 34 11.94 -2.97 7.99
C ASP A 34 12.22 -3.05 6.49
N TYR A 35 11.73 -4.09 5.81
CA TYR A 35 11.96 -4.30 4.36
C TYR A 35 11.20 -3.30 3.48
N GLY A 36 10.00 -2.90 3.89
CA GLY A 36 9.15 -1.94 3.17
C GLY A 36 9.52 -0.48 3.40
N SER A 37 10.56 -0.18 4.20
CA SER A 37 11.02 1.18 4.46
C SER A 37 11.65 1.85 3.23
N ASP A 38 12.19 1.05 2.31
CA ASP A 38 12.69 1.50 1.01
C ASP A 38 11.58 1.41 -0.06
N GLN A 39 11.27 2.55 -0.68
CA GLN A 39 10.23 2.65 -1.72
C GLN A 39 10.62 2.00 -3.05
N SER A 40 11.89 1.67 -3.24
CA SER A 40 12.38 0.94 -4.42
C SER A 40 12.26 -0.58 -4.30
N THR A 41 11.97 -1.08 -3.09
CA THR A 41 11.68 -2.50 -2.85
C THR A 41 10.37 -2.90 -3.53
N THR A 42 10.25 -4.16 -3.95
CA THR A 42 9.01 -4.76 -4.47
C THR A 42 8.37 -5.70 -3.44
N ILE A 43 7.10 -6.10 -3.63
CA ILE A 43 6.49 -7.13 -2.77
C ILE A 43 7.24 -8.46 -2.92
N ASP A 44 7.64 -8.84 -4.14
CA ASP A 44 8.40 -10.06 -4.38
C ASP A 44 9.79 -10.04 -3.68
N ASP A 45 10.44 -8.88 -3.57
CA ASP A 45 11.68 -8.74 -2.80
C ASP A 45 11.45 -8.98 -1.31
N ILE A 46 10.38 -8.40 -0.74
CA ILE A 46 10.01 -8.60 0.67
C ILE A 46 9.73 -10.08 0.92
N VAL A 47 8.96 -10.73 0.05
CA VAL A 47 8.67 -12.17 0.14
C VAL A 47 9.97 -12.99 0.10
N SER A 48 10.88 -12.67 -0.83
CA SER A 48 12.19 -13.32 -0.94
C SER A 48 13.03 -13.17 0.33
N LEU A 49 12.99 -12.00 0.97
CA LEU A 49 13.68 -11.74 2.24
C LEU A 49 13.05 -12.53 3.40
N LEU A 50 11.72 -12.65 3.45
CA LEU A 50 11.03 -13.46 4.46
C LEU A 50 11.39 -14.96 4.35
N PHE A 51 11.52 -15.49 3.13
CA PHE A 51 12.02 -16.85 2.91
C PHE A 51 13.45 -17.01 3.39
N LYS A 52 14.34 -16.10 2.97
CA LYS A 52 15.76 -16.12 3.32
C LYS A 52 15.99 -16.11 4.83
N ASP A 53 15.14 -15.37 5.55
CA ASP A 53 15.21 -15.26 7.01
C ASP A 53 14.51 -16.42 7.74
N GLY A 54 13.93 -17.36 7.00
CA GLY A 54 13.26 -18.53 7.58
C GLY A 54 12.00 -18.18 8.37
N LEU A 55 11.31 -17.10 8.01
CA LEU A 55 10.08 -16.67 8.67
C LEU A 55 8.83 -17.31 8.04
N ILE A 56 8.94 -17.69 6.77
CA ILE A 56 7.89 -18.38 6.02
C ILE A 56 8.42 -19.70 5.44
N THR A 57 7.52 -20.66 5.20
CA THR A 57 7.82 -21.99 4.63
C THR A 57 8.28 -21.91 3.18
N GLU A 58 9.46 -22.45 2.85
CA GLU A 58 10.10 -22.35 1.52
C GLU A 58 9.47 -23.22 0.41
N ASP A 59 8.79 -24.31 0.76
CA ASP A 59 8.20 -25.25 -0.21
C ASP A 59 6.71 -24.98 -0.34
N ILE A 60 6.36 -24.03 -1.21
CA ILE A 60 4.99 -23.60 -1.43
C ILE A 60 4.67 -23.59 -2.93
N GLY A 61 3.43 -23.95 -3.30
CA GLY A 61 2.95 -23.83 -4.66
C GLY A 61 2.65 -22.38 -5.05
N ASP A 62 2.36 -22.16 -6.33
CA ASP A 62 2.07 -20.82 -6.86
C ASP A 62 0.88 -20.15 -6.16
N GLN A 63 -0.16 -20.92 -5.80
CA GLN A 63 -1.34 -20.40 -5.10
C GLN A 63 -1.01 -19.95 -3.67
N GLU A 64 -0.16 -20.68 -2.96
CA GLU A 64 0.31 -20.28 -1.64
C GLU A 64 1.20 -19.03 -1.72
N LEU A 65 2.01 -18.89 -2.78
CA LEU A 65 2.83 -17.71 -3.00
C LEU A 65 1.97 -16.44 -3.14
N ASP A 66 0.85 -16.50 -3.87
CA ASP A 66 -0.08 -15.37 -3.98
C ASP A 66 -0.75 -15.02 -2.65
N CYS A 67 -1.01 -16.01 -1.80
CA CYS A 67 -1.49 -15.76 -0.45
C CYS A 67 -0.45 -15.03 0.41
N ILE A 68 0.84 -15.39 0.27
CA ILE A 68 1.94 -14.72 0.98
C ILE A 68 2.13 -13.29 0.47
N ARG A 69 2.09 -13.08 -0.85
CA ARG A 69 2.09 -11.73 -1.44
C ARG A 69 0.95 -10.90 -0.88
N TYR A 70 -0.25 -11.45 -0.81
CA TYR A 70 -1.42 -10.78 -0.23
C TYR A 70 -1.25 -10.49 1.26
N MET A 71 -0.59 -11.37 2.01
CA MET A 71 -0.22 -11.13 3.40
C MET A 71 0.72 -9.93 3.54
N VAL A 72 1.79 -9.87 2.73
CA VAL A 72 2.72 -8.73 2.70
C VAL A 72 1.97 -7.44 2.37
N PHE A 73 1.17 -7.45 1.29
CA PHE A 73 0.30 -6.33 0.92
C PHE A 73 -0.61 -5.89 2.08
N SER A 74 -1.21 -6.84 2.80
CA SER A 74 -2.11 -6.52 3.90
C SER A 74 -1.37 -5.85 5.06
N ILE A 75 -0.19 -6.38 5.42
CA ILE A 75 0.64 -5.85 6.50
C ILE A 75 1.15 -4.45 6.16
N LEU A 76 1.62 -4.23 4.93
CA LEU A 76 2.06 -2.91 4.47
C LEU A 76 0.92 -1.86 4.56
N GLY A 77 -0.30 -2.23 4.17
CA GLY A 77 -1.47 -1.37 4.31
C GLY A 77 -1.77 -1.02 5.77
N TRP A 78 -1.76 -2.03 6.65
CA TRP A 78 -1.99 -1.83 8.09
C TRP A 78 -0.92 -0.99 8.77
N GLN A 79 0.34 -1.15 8.39
CA GLN A 79 1.48 -0.43 8.98
C GLN A 79 1.55 1.02 8.49
N SER A 80 1.36 1.22 7.20
CA SER A 80 1.50 2.55 6.57
C SER A 80 0.25 3.42 6.76
N MET A 81 -0.91 2.81 7.03
CA MET A 81 -2.22 3.46 7.03
C MET A 81 -2.57 4.14 5.70
N LEU A 82 -1.89 3.81 4.59
CA LEU A 82 -2.14 4.40 3.28
C LEU A 82 -3.39 3.85 2.61
N TYR A 83 -3.72 2.59 2.90
CA TYR A 83 -4.90 1.92 2.39
C TYR A 83 -5.32 0.82 3.36
N ARG A 84 -6.60 0.43 3.26
CA ARG A 84 -7.13 -0.71 3.98
C ARG A 84 -7.24 -1.92 3.04
N PRO A 85 -6.51 -3.02 3.27
CA PRO A 85 -6.66 -4.22 2.46
C PRO A 85 -8.05 -4.83 2.68
N ALA A 86 -8.67 -5.32 1.60
CA ALA A 86 -9.87 -6.13 1.71
C ALA A 86 -9.57 -7.49 2.34
N ALA A 87 -10.61 -8.23 2.73
CA ALA A 87 -10.44 -9.59 3.21
C ALA A 87 -9.89 -10.48 2.07
N MET A 88 -8.80 -11.19 2.35
CA MET A 88 -8.22 -12.15 1.40
C MET A 88 -9.26 -13.25 1.09
N LYS A 89 -9.51 -13.48 -0.20
CA LYS A 89 -10.27 -14.65 -0.66
C LYS A 89 -9.44 -15.92 -0.45
N SER A 90 -10.02 -17.10 -0.62
CA SER A 90 -9.23 -18.33 -0.55
C SER A 90 -8.05 -18.25 -1.51
N ASP A 91 -8.29 -18.00 -2.80
CA ASP A 91 -7.23 -17.97 -3.79
C ASP A 91 -7.22 -16.56 -4.42
N PRO A 92 -6.38 -15.65 -3.90
CA PRO A 92 -6.35 -14.29 -4.38
C PRO A 92 -5.59 -14.21 -5.71
N GLU A 93 -6.20 -13.59 -6.71
CA GLU A 93 -5.56 -13.28 -8.01
C GLU A 93 -5.23 -11.77 -8.13
N VAL A 94 -5.88 -10.95 -7.29
CA VAL A 94 -5.76 -9.49 -7.30
C VAL A 94 -5.55 -8.96 -5.87
N PHE A 95 -4.64 -8.01 -5.73
CA PHE A 95 -4.60 -7.13 -4.56
C PHE A 95 -5.87 -6.30 -4.55
N THR A 96 -6.50 -6.13 -3.38
CA THR A 96 -7.76 -5.41 -3.29
C THR A 96 -7.73 -4.46 -2.10
N ILE A 97 -8.01 -3.18 -2.35
CA ILE A 97 -8.27 -2.17 -1.32
C ILE A 97 -9.76 -2.16 -1.03
N GLN A 98 -10.12 -2.09 0.26
CA GLN A 98 -11.50 -1.97 0.69
C GLN A 98 -12.11 -0.66 0.19
N ASP A 99 -13.31 -0.74 -0.40
CA ASP A 99 -14.06 0.45 -0.78
C ASP A 99 -14.66 1.10 0.48
N GLU A 100 -14.01 2.13 0.99
CA GLU A 100 -14.50 2.89 2.14
C GLU A 100 -15.51 3.97 1.73
N GLN A 101 -15.63 4.27 0.44
CA GLN A 101 -16.51 5.32 -0.09
C GLN A 101 -17.83 4.78 -0.62
N ASP A 102 -18.11 3.48 -0.42
CA ASP A 102 -19.32 2.79 -0.92
C ASP A 102 -19.56 3.04 -2.42
N GLY A 103 -18.48 3.03 -3.21
CA GLY A 103 -18.50 3.29 -4.64
C GLY A 103 -18.51 4.76 -5.04
N TYR A 104 -18.57 5.71 -4.10
CA TYR A 104 -18.41 7.13 -4.40
C TYR A 104 -16.96 7.43 -4.74
N ARG A 105 -16.64 7.49 -6.03
CA ARG A 105 -15.35 7.97 -6.52
C ARG A 105 -15.58 9.37 -7.07
N ALA A 106 -15.02 10.40 -6.43
CA ALA A 106 -15.02 11.76 -6.97
C ALA A 106 -14.23 11.83 -8.30
N GLN A 107 -13.75 12.98 -8.76
CA GLN A 107 -12.92 13.05 -9.98
C GLN A 107 -11.55 12.31 -9.90
N ALA A 108 -11.26 11.60 -8.81
CA ALA A 108 -10.07 10.78 -8.66
C ALA A 108 -10.28 9.38 -9.25
N TYR A 109 -9.48 9.02 -10.25
CA TYR A 109 -9.41 7.67 -10.78
C TYR A 109 -8.60 6.79 -9.83
N ILE A 110 -9.26 6.27 -8.80
CA ILE A 110 -8.70 5.26 -7.88
C ILE A 110 -9.07 3.88 -8.44
N SER A 111 -8.09 3.04 -8.75
CA SER A 111 -8.33 1.61 -8.92
C SER A 111 -8.34 0.98 -7.53
N LEU A 112 -9.27 0.08 -7.23
CA LEU A 112 -9.27 -0.67 -5.96
C LEU A 112 -8.65 -2.06 -6.12
N GLN A 113 -8.26 -2.44 -7.33
CA GLN A 113 -7.72 -3.75 -7.64
C GLN A 113 -6.52 -3.66 -8.56
N GLN A 114 -5.54 -4.52 -8.32
CA GLN A 114 -4.38 -4.73 -9.17
C GLN A 114 -4.05 -6.22 -9.24
N ASP A 115 -3.59 -6.70 -10.38
CA ASP A 115 -3.14 -8.08 -10.57
C ASP A 115 -1.97 -8.40 -9.64
N ILE A 116 -2.00 -9.56 -8.97
CA ILE A 116 -0.94 -9.91 -8.01
C ILE A 116 0.39 -10.15 -8.69
N CYS A 117 0.41 -10.86 -9.82
CA CYS A 117 1.63 -11.26 -10.51
C CYS A 117 2.35 -10.05 -11.14
N ALA A 118 1.59 -9.10 -11.69
CA ALA A 118 2.14 -7.87 -12.22
C ALA A 118 2.53 -6.91 -11.08
N GLY A 119 1.61 -6.64 -10.14
CA GLY A 119 1.81 -5.67 -9.08
C GLY A 119 2.90 -6.06 -8.07
N SER A 120 3.16 -7.36 -7.86
CA SER A 120 4.18 -7.80 -6.91
C SER A 120 5.60 -7.44 -7.32
N ARG A 121 5.82 -7.17 -8.61
CA ARG A 121 7.11 -6.86 -9.24
C ARG A 121 7.35 -5.36 -9.41
N GLU A 122 6.33 -4.56 -9.19
CA GLU A 122 6.46 -3.11 -9.19
C GLU A 122 7.12 -2.64 -7.89
N THR A 123 7.89 -1.55 -7.97
CA THR A 123 8.38 -0.92 -6.74
C THR A 123 7.19 -0.50 -5.89
N LEU A 124 7.32 -0.47 -4.57
CA LEU A 124 6.24 -0.04 -3.68
C LEU A 124 5.70 1.35 -4.08
N SER A 125 6.55 2.22 -4.64
CA SER A 125 6.12 3.50 -5.18
C SER A 125 5.18 3.40 -6.38
N GLU A 126 5.52 2.57 -7.36
CA GLU A 126 4.71 2.35 -8.57
C GLU A 126 3.43 1.59 -8.26
N PHE A 127 3.55 0.57 -7.42
CA PHE A 127 2.45 -0.22 -6.91
C PHE A 127 1.36 0.67 -6.29
N LEU A 128 1.75 1.55 -5.36
CA LEU A 128 0.82 2.48 -4.71
C LEU A 128 0.22 3.50 -5.68
N MET A 129 1.01 4.00 -6.63
CA MET A 129 0.50 4.87 -7.69
C MET A 129 -0.57 4.21 -8.54
N GLY A 130 -0.49 2.90 -8.79
CA GLY A 130 -1.49 2.19 -9.58
C GLY A 130 -2.85 2.00 -8.86
N PHE A 131 -2.91 2.19 -7.54
CA PHE A 131 -4.17 2.40 -6.82
C PHE A 131 -4.64 3.86 -6.82
N GLY A 132 -3.85 4.79 -7.36
CA GLY A 132 -4.10 6.22 -7.27
C GLY A 132 -3.80 6.81 -5.89
N VAL A 133 -2.96 6.14 -5.09
CA VAL A 133 -2.50 6.66 -3.79
C VAL A 133 -1.28 7.56 -4.03
N PRO A 134 -1.41 8.90 -3.90
CA PRO A 134 -0.26 9.78 -4.04
C PRO A 134 0.67 9.58 -2.85
N LEU A 135 1.86 9.03 -3.08
CA LEU A 135 2.91 9.05 -2.07
C LEU A 135 3.26 10.50 -1.76
N ALA A 136 3.24 10.87 -0.47
CA ALA A 136 3.74 12.18 -0.06
C ALA A 136 5.19 12.30 -0.52
N SER A 137 5.44 13.18 -1.49
CA SER A 137 6.79 13.44 -1.95
C SER A 137 7.60 13.95 -0.76
N LYS A 138 8.85 13.48 -0.60
CA LYS A 138 9.77 13.86 0.49
C LYS A 138 10.07 15.38 0.56
N ASN A 139 9.43 16.18 -0.30
CA ASN A 139 9.53 17.64 -0.36
C ASN A 139 8.18 18.34 -0.07
N LEU A 140 7.28 17.75 0.72
CA LEU A 140 6.28 18.56 1.43
C LEU A 140 6.99 19.25 2.61
N CYS A 141 7.89 20.18 2.29
CA CYS A 141 8.21 21.25 3.20
C CYS A 141 6.87 21.90 3.55
N LEU A 142 6.41 21.68 4.78
CA LEU A 142 5.57 22.63 5.49
C LEU A 142 6.41 23.90 5.66
N SER A 143 6.69 24.61 4.56
CA SER A 143 7.08 26.00 4.66
C SER A 143 5.80 26.73 5.02
N ASP A 144 5.65 26.99 6.31
CA ASP A 144 4.71 27.95 6.88
C ASP A 144 5.07 29.40 6.46
N ASN A 145 5.43 29.59 5.19
CA ASN A 145 5.64 30.89 4.60
C ASN A 145 4.28 31.44 4.20
N THR A 146 3.65 32.07 5.18
CA THR A 146 2.42 32.88 5.10
C THR A 146 2.48 34.01 4.04
N ASP A 147 3.59 34.15 3.31
CA ASP A 147 3.80 35.20 2.31
C ASP A 147 3.37 34.83 0.88
N GLU A 148 3.22 33.53 0.56
CA GLU A 148 2.80 33.13 -0.80
C GLU A 148 1.28 33.16 -1.03
N GLN A 149 0.46 33.15 0.04
CA GLN A 149 -1.00 33.33 -0.08
C GLN A 149 -1.43 34.76 -0.43
N LYS A 150 -0.52 35.75 -0.36
CA LYS A 150 -0.86 37.14 -0.73
C LYS A 150 -0.66 37.44 -2.22
N ALA A 151 0.14 36.66 -2.94
CA ALA A 151 0.39 36.87 -4.37
C ALA A 151 -0.73 36.33 -5.29
N SER A 152 -1.52 35.36 -4.81
CA SER A 152 -2.66 34.79 -5.57
C SER A 152 -3.98 35.56 -5.36
N ARG A 153 -4.08 36.40 -4.33
CA ARG A 153 -5.27 37.24 -4.06
C ARG A 153 -5.23 38.63 -4.71
N SER A 154 -4.06 39.13 -5.12
CA SER A 154 -3.93 40.46 -5.75
C SER A 154 -4.26 40.48 -7.24
N ASN A 155 -4.27 39.33 -7.94
CA ASN A 155 -4.50 39.27 -9.39
C ASN A 155 -5.97 39.14 -9.83
N TRP A 156 -6.95 39.08 -8.91
CA TRP A 156 -8.38 39.02 -9.27
C TRP A 156 -9.10 40.38 -9.27
N LYS A 157 -8.43 41.48 -8.92
CA LYS A 157 -9.06 42.81 -8.88
C LYS A 157 -8.35 43.79 -9.80
N SER A 158 -8.45 43.60 -11.12
CA SER A 158 -8.38 44.67 -12.13
C SER A 158 -8.72 44.17 -13.54
N THR A 159 -10.01 44.10 -13.85
CA THR A 159 -10.49 44.36 -15.21
C THR A 159 -11.67 45.33 -15.11
N PRO A 160 -11.47 46.63 -15.35
CA PRO A 160 -12.58 47.52 -15.57
C PRO A 160 -13.20 47.25 -16.95
N LYS A 161 -14.53 47.20 -16.94
CA LYS A 161 -15.41 47.22 -18.10
C LYS A 161 -15.13 48.45 -18.97
N ASN A 162 -14.95 48.24 -20.27
CA ASN A 162 -15.58 48.97 -21.39
C ASN A 162 -14.72 48.84 -22.66
N LEU A 163 -15.35 48.39 -23.76
CA LEU A 163 -15.59 49.25 -24.92
C LEU A 163 -16.52 48.53 -25.91
N MET A 164 -17.70 49.12 -26.07
CA MET A 164 -18.59 48.91 -27.20
C MET A 164 -18.01 49.51 -28.50
N GLN A 165 -18.27 48.80 -29.60
CA GLN A 165 -18.64 49.27 -30.96
C GLN A 165 -17.67 50.06 -31.87
N THR A 166 -17.89 49.80 -33.18
CA THR A 166 -17.46 50.48 -34.43
C THR A 166 -15.97 50.38 -34.79
N TYR A 167 -15.57 49.94 -36.00
CA TYR A 167 -16.14 50.14 -37.35
C TYR A 167 -16.21 48.85 -38.17
#